data_AF-A0A077ZAJ9-F1
#
_entry.id   AF-A0A077ZAJ9-F1
#
_cell.length_a   1.000
_cell.length_b   1.000
_cell.length_c   1.000
_cell.angle_alpha   90.00
_cell.angle_beta   90.00
_cell.angle_gamma   90.00
#
_symmetry.space_group_name_H-M   'P 1'
#
loop_
_entity.id
_entity.type
_entity.pdbx_description
1 polymer ?
#
loop_
_entity_poly.entity_id
_entity_poly.type
_entity_poly.pdbx_seq_one_letter_code
_entity_poly.pdbx_strand_id
1 'polypeptide(L)'
;MCLDDLIINEILSMEDDIQKKRPSQQSGSQSCSGNLETLLAEGRVPMPLKVSSSAPSSSEFEIESLVHDETLREQEVIRDRRKKDIHNMIERRRRYNINDRIKELSTLLPKSCTEEMKLNKGTILKASVEYIRHLRKDQDRLYRLLQKQLTLEQENKRLQERVHVSYLCE
;
A
#
# COMPACT_ATOMS: atom_id res chain seq x y z
N MET A 1 -7.51 16.84 -2.58
CA MET A 1 -6.27 16.19 -2.11
C MET A 1 -6.54 14.71 -2.04
N CYS A 2 -5.61 13.86 -2.50
CA CYS A 2 -5.77 12.42 -2.38
C CYS A 2 -5.60 12.02 -0.91
N LEU A 3 -6.23 10.93 -0.46
CA LEU A 3 -6.04 10.41 0.90
C LEU A 3 -4.56 10.18 1.22
N ASP A 4 -3.78 9.79 0.21
CA ASP A 4 -2.33 9.62 0.32
C ASP A 4 -1.61 10.93 0.69
N ASP A 5 -2.03 12.08 0.18
CA ASP A 5 -1.39 13.38 0.50
C ASP A 5 -1.58 13.74 1.97
N LEU A 6 -2.76 13.44 2.53
CA LEU A 6 -3.06 13.68 3.94
C LEU A 6 -2.18 12.78 4.83
N ILE A 7 -2.08 11.50 4.48
CA ILE A 7 -1.26 10.52 5.19
C ILE A 7 0.22 10.90 5.12
N ILE A 8 0.72 11.32 3.96
CA ILE A 8 2.13 11.74 3.81
C ILE A 8 2.42 12.95 4.69
N ASN A 9 1.54 13.95 4.70
CA ASN A 9 1.73 15.15 5.52
C ASN A 9 1.67 14.84 7.02
N GLU A 10 0.77 13.96 7.45
CA GLU A 10 0.68 13.49 8.84
C GLU A 10 1.94 12.74 9.26
N ILE A 11 2.46 11.83 8.41
CA ILE A 11 3.71 11.11 8.67
C ILE A 11 4.88 12.08 8.82
N LEU A 12 4.99 13.06 7.92
CA LEU A 12 6.07 14.05 8.01
C LEU A 12 5.96 14.93 9.24
N SER A 13 4.75 15.34 9.61
CA SER A 13 4.53 16.10 10.84
C SER A 13 5.01 15.30 12.06
N MET A 14 4.69 14.00 12.12
CA MET A 14 5.15 13.13 13.20
C MET A 14 6.68 12.95 13.20
N GLU A 15 7.30 12.78 12.03
CA GLU A 15 8.76 12.68 11.93
C GLU A 15 9.46 13.97 12.38
N ASP A 16 8.95 15.14 12.00
CA ASP A 16 9.49 16.44 12.40
C ASP A 16 9.40 16.63 13.92
N ASP A 17 8.30 16.19 14.55
CA ASP A 17 8.15 16.18 16.01
C ASP A 17 9.12 15.21 16.70
N ILE A 18 9.39 14.04 16.10
CA ILE A 18 10.39 13.08 16.59
C ILE A 18 11.80 13.68 16.50
N GLN A 19 12.13 14.40 15.42
CA GLN A 19 13.43 15.04 15.25
C GLN A 19 13.64 16.16 16.28
N LYS A 20 12.61 16.98 16.54
CA LYS A 20 12.66 18.02 17.59
C LYS A 20 12.83 17.44 19.00
N LYS A 21 12.29 16.24 19.25
CA LYS A 21 12.38 15.54 20.54
C LYS A 21 13.68 14.77 20.75
N ARG A 22 14.53 14.58 19.74
CA ARG A 22 15.88 14.04 19.99
C ARG A 22 16.68 15.16 20.69
N PRO A 23 17.05 15.01 21.97
CA PRO A 23 17.98 15.96 22.58
C PRO A 23 19.25 15.92 21.73
N SER A 24 19.74 17.09 21.36
CA SER A 24 21.07 17.31 20.81
C SER A 24 22.08 16.78 21.82
N GLN A 25 22.33 15.47 21.79
CA GLN A 25 23.47 14.87 22.46
C GLN A 25 24.70 15.42 21.74
N GLN A 26 25.24 16.49 22.31
CA GLN A 26 26.61 16.91 22.12
C GLN A 26 27.51 15.66 22.17
N SER A 27 28.20 15.41 21.06
CA SER A 27 29.52 14.75 21.02
C SER A 27 29.66 13.52 21.92
N GLY A 28 28.94 12.45 21.60
CA GLY A 28 29.33 11.09 21.98
C GLY A 28 29.90 10.40 20.74
N SER A 29 31.22 10.38 20.62
CA SER A 29 31.98 9.79 19.51
C SER A 29 31.58 8.34 19.23
N GLN A 30 30.63 8.13 18.32
CA GLN A 30 30.38 6.83 17.72
C GLN A 30 31.09 6.76 16.38
N SER A 31 32.26 6.11 16.45
CA SER A 31 33.08 5.68 15.32
C SER A 31 32.24 4.85 14.37
N CYS A 32 31.89 5.42 13.22
CA CYS A 32 31.35 4.69 12.07
C CYS A 32 32.37 4.85 10.95
N SER A 33 33.23 3.84 10.80
CA SER A 33 34.16 3.72 9.67
C SER A 33 33.36 3.65 8.36
N GLY A 34 33.71 4.48 7.38
CA GLY A 34 33.04 4.45 6.08
C GLY A 34 33.63 5.43 5.07
N ASN A 35 34.81 5.07 4.55
CA ASN A 35 35.44 5.46 3.29
C ASN A 35 35.54 6.96 2.92
N LEU A 36 36.76 7.49 3.13
CA LEU A 36 37.26 8.81 2.72
C LEU A 36 37.47 8.99 1.20
N GLU A 37 37.02 8.05 0.35
CA GLU A 37 37.27 8.13 -1.09
C GLU A 37 35.98 8.26 -1.88
N THR A 38 35.39 9.46 -1.94
CA THR A 38 34.51 9.83 -3.09
C THR A 38 34.25 11.34 -3.31
N LEU A 39 34.89 12.29 -2.62
CA LEU A 39 34.67 13.74 -2.84
C LEU A 39 35.90 14.50 -3.38
N LEU A 40 36.75 13.83 -4.17
CA LEU A 40 37.79 14.48 -4.98
C LEU A 40 37.49 14.46 -6.49
N ALA A 41 36.22 14.35 -6.87
CA ALA A 41 35.82 14.44 -8.26
C ALA A 41 34.56 15.31 -8.39
N GLU A 42 34.74 16.62 -8.36
CA GLU A 42 34.00 17.59 -9.19
C GLU A 42 34.65 18.96 -8.92
N GLY A 43 35.63 19.30 -9.78
CA GLY A 43 36.29 20.58 -9.75
C GLY A 43 35.31 21.70 -10.06
N ARG A 44 34.85 22.40 -9.02
CA ARG A 44 34.13 23.67 -9.18
C ARG A 44 34.81 24.76 -8.37
N VAL A 45 35.54 25.60 -9.09
CA VAL A 45 36.17 26.84 -8.61
C VAL A 45 35.09 27.84 -8.17
N PRO A 46 35.09 28.31 -6.90
CA PRO A 46 34.24 29.43 -6.50
C PRO A 46 34.86 30.74 -7.01
N MET A 47 34.14 31.45 -7.88
CA MET A 47 34.50 32.80 -8.33
C MET A 47 34.35 33.78 -7.15
N PRO A 48 35.38 34.58 -6.80
CA PRO A 48 35.25 35.62 -5.80
C PRO A 48 34.60 36.86 -6.41
N LEU A 49 33.34 37.13 -6.05
CA LEU A 49 32.69 38.39 -6.38
C LEU A 49 33.27 39.51 -5.51
N LYS A 50 33.89 40.47 -6.21
CA LYS A 50 34.45 41.71 -5.70
C LYS A 50 33.35 42.78 -5.66
N VAL A 51 32.99 43.29 -4.49
CA VAL A 51 32.21 44.53 -4.36
C VAL A 51 32.83 45.44 -3.29
N SER A 52 33.01 46.69 -3.69
CA SER A 52 33.71 47.75 -2.94
C SER A 52 32.76 48.54 -2.04
N SER A 53 33.29 48.93 -0.88
CA SER A 53 33.11 50.19 -0.12
C SER A 53 31.81 50.98 -0.30
N SER A 54 31.00 51.11 0.75
CA SER A 54 30.78 52.37 1.51
C SER A 54 29.70 52.23 2.60
N ALA A 55 30.04 52.73 3.80
CA ALA A 55 29.20 53.10 4.95
C ALA A 55 28.40 52.03 5.72
N PRO A 56 28.33 52.11 7.08
CA PRO A 56 27.92 51.00 7.93
C PRO A 56 26.46 51.09 8.39
N SER A 57 26.02 50.00 9.02
CA SER A 57 24.95 49.98 10.03
C SER A 57 23.52 49.66 9.58
N SER A 58 23.34 48.48 8.97
CA SER A 58 22.18 47.60 9.24
C SER A 58 22.39 46.15 8.75
N SER A 59 23.64 45.76 8.46
CA SER A 59 23.99 44.54 7.71
C SER A 59 23.95 43.24 8.50
N GLU A 60 23.86 43.27 9.84
CA GLU A 60 23.78 42.03 10.63
C GLU A 60 22.43 41.33 10.39
N PHE A 61 21.36 42.11 10.24
CA PHE A 61 20.02 41.57 9.96
C PHE A 61 19.89 41.05 8.52
N GLU A 62 20.55 41.69 7.54
CA GLU A 62 20.52 41.24 6.14
C GLU A 62 21.30 39.94 5.93
N ILE A 63 22.46 39.76 6.60
CA ILE A 63 23.24 38.53 6.50
C ILE A 63 22.53 37.38 7.22
N GLU A 64 21.99 37.60 8.43
CA GLU A 64 21.17 36.58 9.11
C GLU A 64 19.93 36.20 8.29
N SER A 65 19.26 37.18 7.67
CA SER A 65 18.10 36.91 6.82
C SER A 65 18.44 36.04 5.60
N LEU A 66 19.59 36.26 4.95
CA LEU A 66 19.98 35.51 3.76
C LEU A 66 20.40 34.07 4.09
N VAL A 67 21.11 33.89 5.21
CA VAL A 67 21.46 32.55 5.72
C VAL A 67 20.19 31.81 6.16
N HIS A 68 19.25 32.49 6.82
CA HIS A 68 17.98 31.88 7.20
C HIS A 68 17.17 31.42 5.99
N ASP A 69 17.06 32.22 4.93
CA ASP A 69 16.36 31.83 3.69
C ASP A 69 16.99 30.58 3.05
N GLU A 70 18.32 30.49 3.00
CA GLU A 70 19.00 29.29 2.47
C GLU A 70 18.72 28.05 3.33
N THR A 71 18.73 28.18 4.67
CA THR A 71 18.40 27.05 5.56
C THR A 71 16.94 26.60 5.44
N LEU A 72 16.00 27.53 5.22
CA LEU A 72 14.59 27.19 4.99
C LEU A 72 14.41 26.45 3.66
N ARG A 73 15.06 26.92 2.59
CA ARG A 73 15.05 26.25 1.28
C ARG A 73 15.65 24.85 1.36
N GLU A 74 16.77 24.69 2.06
CA GLU A 74 17.38 23.37 2.26
C GLU A 74 16.44 22.44 3.04
N GLN A 75 15.76 22.96 4.08
CA GLN A 75 14.78 22.20 4.85
C GLN A 75 13.57 21.78 4.00
N GLU A 76 13.06 22.66 3.13
CA GLU A 76 11.99 22.35 2.19
C GLU A 76 12.41 21.26 1.19
N VAL A 77 13.62 21.35 0.63
CA VAL A 77 14.16 20.32 -0.28
C VAL A 77 14.28 18.97 0.43
N ILE A 78 14.76 18.95 1.68
CA ILE A 78 14.82 17.72 2.49
C ILE A 78 13.42 17.17 2.73
N ARG A 79 12.45 18.02 3.08
CA ARG A 79 11.06 17.62 3.30
C ARG A 79 10.44 17.03 2.04
N ASP A 80 10.71 17.58 0.87
CA ASP A 80 10.20 17.07 -0.40
C ASP A 80 10.84 15.74 -0.82
N ARG A 81 12.14 15.55 -0.53
CA ARG A 81 12.78 14.23 -0.67
C ARG A 81 12.12 13.20 0.23
N ARG A 82 11.84 13.53 1.50
CA ARG A 82 11.14 12.65 2.43
C ARG A 82 9.70 12.35 1.97
N LYS A 83 8.94 13.36 1.51
CA LYS A 83 7.61 13.16 0.91
C LYS A 83 7.68 12.11 -0.20
N LYS A 84 8.65 12.24 -1.11
CA LYS A 84 8.84 11.31 -2.23
C LYS A 84 9.19 9.91 -1.77
N ASP A 85 10.05 9.77 -0.76
CA ASP A 85 10.43 8.46 -0.21
C ASP A 85 9.28 7.76 0.50
N ILE A 86 8.49 8.51 1.29
CA ILE A 86 7.27 8.02 1.94
C ILE A 86 6.26 7.59 0.87
N HIS A 87 6.01 8.44 -0.14
CA HIS A 87 5.12 8.12 -1.24
C HIS A 87 5.54 6.83 -1.96
N ASN A 88 6.83 6.71 -2.30
CA ASN A 88 7.40 5.51 -2.90
C ASN A 88 7.22 4.27 -2.02
N MET A 89 7.36 4.42 -0.69
CA MET A 89 7.17 3.35 0.28
C MET A 89 5.72 2.88 0.33
N ILE A 90 4.76 3.81 0.42
CA ILE A 90 3.33 3.54 0.43
C ILE A 90 2.92 2.81 -0.85
N GLU A 91 3.33 3.30 -2.01
CA GLU A 91 2.99 2.66 -3.29
C GLU A 91 3.65 1.29 -3.43
N ARG A 92 4.87 1.11 -2.92
CA ARG A 92 5.50 -0.22 -2.87
C ARG A 92 4.67 -1.19 -2.01
N ARG A 93 4.20 -0.78 -0.84
CA ARG A 93 3.32 -1.60 0.03
C ARG A 93 2.00 -1.91 -0.65
N ARG A 94 1.36 -0.93 -1.31
CA ARG A 94 0.14 -1.12 -2.08
C ARG A 94 0.31 -2.19 -3.16
N ARG A 95 1.40 -2.12 -3.94
CA ARG A 95 1.71 -3.12 -4.97
C ARG A 95 1.91 -4.52 -4.40
N TYR A 96 2.58 -4.66 -3.26
CA TYR A 96 2.72 -5.96 -2.60
C TYR A 96 1.38 -6.53 -2.17
N ASN A 97 0.53 -5.72 -1.51
CA ASN A 97 -0.79 -6.15 -1.09
C ASN A 97 -1.63 -6.68 -2.26
N ILE A 98 -1.68 -5.94 -3.38
CA ILE A 98 -2.37 -6.38 -4.60
C ILE A 98 -1.82 -7.71 -5.10
N ASN A 99 -0.49 -7.86 -5.18
CA ASN A 99 0.13 -9.09 -5.66
C ASN A 99 -0.16 -10.28 -4.77
N ASP A 100 -0.22 -10.08 -3.45
CA ASP A 100 -0.53 -11.14 -2.50
C ASP A 100 -1.99 -11.58 -2.64
N ARG A 101 -2.93 -10.64 -2.83
CA ARG A 101 -4.33 -10.99 -3.14
C ARG A 101 -4.47 -11.74 -4.45
N ILE A 102 -3.69 -11.40 -5.48
CA ILE A 102 -3.67 -12.15 -6.74
C ILE A 102 -3.17 -13.58 -6.51
N LYS A 103 -2.14 -13.79 -5.69
CA LYS A 103 -1.64 -15.13 -5.34
C LYS A 103 -2.66 -15.93 -4.53
N GLU A 104 -3.32 -15.31 -3.57
CA GLU A 104 -4.38 -15.93 -2.77
C GLU A 104 -5.53 -16.42 -3.68
N LEU A 105 -6.01 -15.57 -4.59
CA LEU A 105 -7.03 -15.94 -5.58
C LEU A 105 -6.61 -17.16 -6.40
N SER A 106 -5.34 -17.25 -6.80
CA SER A 106 -4.81 -18.40 -7.53
C SER A 106 -5.02 -19.73 -6.79
N THR A 107 -5.02 -19.73 -5.47
CA THR A 107 -5.20 -20.95 -4.65
C THR A 107 -6.65 -21.34 -4.46
N LEU A 108 -7.58 -20.39 -4.63
CA LEU A 108 -9.03 -20.62 -4.50
C LEU A 108 -9.68 -21.07 -5.82
N LEU A 109 -8.95 -20.98 -6.94
CA LEU A 109 -9.42 -21.40 -8.24
C LEU A 109 -9.47 -22.94 -8.37
N PRO A 110 -10.44 -23.49 -9.13
CA PRO A 110 -10.49 -24.91 -9.45
C PRO A 110 -9.23 -25.37 -10.19
N LYS A 111 -8.76 -26.58 -9.90
CA LYS A 111 -7.55 -27.17 -10.49
C LYS A 111 -7.60 -27.24 -12.03
N SER A 112 -8.78 -27.42 -12.61
CA SER A 112 -8.94 -27.42 -14.08
C SER A 112 -8.46 -26.11 -14.73
N CYS A 113 -8.53 -24.98 -14.02
CA CYS A 113 -8.01 -23.70 -14.52
C CYS A 113 -6.50 -23.54 -14.33
N THR A 114 -5.89 -24.30 -13.40
CA THR A 114 -4.47 -24.16 -13.05
C THR A 114 -3.55 -24.99 -13.92
N GLU A 115 -4.00 -26.19 -14.32
CA GLU A 115 -3.18 -27.12 -15.12
C GLU A 115 -3.02 -26.67 -16.57
N GLU A 116 -4.05 -26.07 -17.17
CA GLU A 116 -4.05 -25.69 -18.60
C GLU A 116 -3.29 -24.40 -18.89
N MET A 117 -3.12 -23.53 -17.89
CA MET A 117 -2.60 -22.19 -18.08
C MET A 117 -1.55 -21.90 -17.04
N LYS A 118 -0.30 -21.69 -17.47
CA LYS A 118 0.75 -21.12 -16.62
C LYS A 118 0.23 -19.81 -16.03
N LEU A 119 -0.24 -19.88 -14.78
CA LEU A 119 -1.06 -18.83 -14.17
C LEU A 119 -0.28 -17.53 -14.10
N ASN A 120 -0.69 -16.57 -14.91
CA ASN A 120 -0.23 -15.20 -14.85
C ASN A 120 -1.30 -14.31 -14.22
N LYS A 121 -0.95 -13.08 -13.85
CA LYS A 121 -1.87 -12.17 -13.16
C LYS A 121 -3.17 -11.95 -13.94
N GLY A 122 -3.07 -11.75 -15.26
CA GLY A 122 -4.23 -11.53 -16.12
C GLY A 122 -5.17 -12.73 -16.16
N THR A 123 -4.61 -13.94 -16.33
CA THR A 123 -5.38 -15.18 -16.35
C THR A 123 -6.01 -15.49 -14.99
N ILE A 124 -5.28 -15.28 -13.88
CA ILE A 124 -5.82 -15.48 -12.53
C ILE A 124 -7.02 -14.57 -12.29
N LEU A 125 -6.91 -13.29 -12.63
CA LEU A 125 -8.00 -12.33 -12.45
C LEU A 125 -9.20 -12.70 -13.31
N LYS A 126 -8.99 -13.03 -14.59
CA LYS A 126 -10.07 -13.46 -15.49
C LYS A 126 -10.77 -14.72 -14.96
N ALA A 127 -10.01 -15.75 -14.60
CA ALA A 127 -10.54 -16.99 -14.05
C ALA A 127 -11.30 -16.76 -12.73
N SER A 128 -10.80 -15.88 -11.86
CA SER A 128 -11.46 -15.51 -10.61
C SER A 128 -12.84 -14.91 -10.85
N VAL A 129 -12.94 -13.99 -11.81
CA VAL A 129 -14.22 -13.37 -12.16
C VAL A 129 -15.20 -14.40 -12.72
N GLU A 130 -14.76 -15.27 -13.64
CA GLU A 130 -15.62 -16.33 -14.17
C GLU A 130 -16.07 -17.31 -13.08
N TYR A 131 -15.16 -17.68 -12.19
CA TYR A 131 -15.48 -18.60 -11.11
C TYR A 131 -16.48 -18.00 -10.11
N ILE A 132 -16.37 -16.71 -9.78
CA ILE A 132 -17.39 -16.03 -8.95
C ILE A 132 -18.77 -16.06 -9.63
N ARG A 133 -18.83 -15.84 -10.95
CA ARG A 133 -20.09 -15.95 -11.69
C ARG A 133 -20.65 -17.37 -11.66
N HIS A 134 -19.78 -18.37 -11.80
CA HIS A 134 -20.15 -19.78 -11.68
C HIS A 134 -20.71 -20.10 -10.29
N LEU A 135 -20.00 -19.71 -9.22
CA LEU A 135 -20.42 -19.92 -7.84
C LEU A 135 -21.78 -19.30 -7.53
N ARG A 136 -22.08 -18.10 -8.06
CA ARG A 136 -23.41 -17.50 -7.91
C ARG A 136 -24.50 -18.36 -8.57
N LYS A 137 -24.27 -18.85 -9.78
CA LYS A 137 -25.22 -19.75 -10.47
C LYS A 137 -25.41 -21.05 -9.72
N ASP A 138 -24.34 -21.60 -9.15
CA ASP A 138 -24.39 -22.80 -8.33
C ASP A 138 -25.15 -22.58 -7.03
N GLN A 139 -24.99 -21.42 -6.37
CA GLN A 139 -25.74 -21.06 -5.18
C GLN A 139 -27.25 -21.04 -5.46
N ASP A 140 -27.67 -20.39 -6.56
CA ASP A 140 -29.08 -20.38 -6.99
C ASP A 140 -29.58 -21.79 -7.32
N ARG A 141 -28.75 -22.61 -7.96
CA ARG A 141 -29.06 -24.00 -8.28
C ARG A 141 -29.24 -24.84 -7.02
N LEU A 142 -28.33 -24.72 -6.05
CA LEU A 142 -28.40 -25.44 -4.77
C LEU A 142 -29.64 -25.04 -3.99
N TYR A 143 -30.00 -23.75 -3.98
CA TYR A 143 -31.24 -23.29 -3.37
C TYR A 143 -32.48 -23.94 -4.01
N ARG A 144 -32.56 -23.98 -5.34
CA ARG A 144 -33.66 -24.67 -6.06
C ARG A 144 -33.70 -26.17 -5.77
N LEU A 145 -32.54 -26.81 -5.69
CA LEU A 145 -32.45 -28.24 -5.37
C LEU A 145 -32.93 -28.52 -3.95
N LEU A 146 -32.59 -27.66 -2.99
CA LEU A 146 -33.06 -27.76 -1.60
C LEU A 146 -34.59 -27.61 -1.51
N GLN A 147 -35.17 -26.64 -2.23
CA GLN A 147 -36.63 -26.49 -2.28
C GLN A 147 -37.31 -27.73 -2.88
N LYS A 148 -36.77 -28.25 -3.99
CA LYS A 148 -37.28 -29.47 -4.62
C LYS A 148 -37.18 -30.68 -3.69
N GLN A 149 -36.08 -30.80 -2.94
CA GLN A 149 -35.90 -31.87 -1.96
C GLN A 149 -36.99 -31.83 -0.89
N LEU A 150 -37.28 -30.65 -0.32
CA LEU A 150 -38.34 -30.48 0.67
C LEU A 150 -39.72 -30.89 0.11
N THR A 151 -40.05 -30.48 -1.12
CA THR A 151 -41.30 -30.89 -1.78
C THR A 151 -41.37 -32.41 -1.98
N LEU A 152 -40.28 -33.05 -2.40
CA LEU A 152 -40.22 -34.50 -2.58
C LEU A 152 -40.36 -35.25 -1.25
N GLU A 153 -39.77 -34.76 -0.17
CA GLU A 153 -39.91 -35.35 1.17
C GLU A 153 -41.36 -35.27 1.67
N GLN A 154 -42.03 -34.14 1.46
CA GLN A 154 -43.45 -33.97 1.80
C GLN A 154 -44.35 -34.94 1.01
N GLU A 155 -44.14 -35.04 -0.30
CA GLU A 155 -44.90 -35.97 -1.14
C GLU A 155 -44.60 -37.44 -0.79
N ASN A 156 -43.35 -37.78 -0.49
CA ASN A 156 -42.97 -39.12 -0.07
C ASN A 156 -43.68 -39.50 1.24
N LYS A 157 -43.68 -38.60 2.24
CA LYS A 157 -44.40 -38.80 3.50
C LYS A 157 -45.91 -39.03 3.25
N ARG A 158 -46.53 -38.19 2.43
CA ARG A 158 -47.95 -38.35 2.06
C ARG A 158 -48.23 -39.69 1.37
N LEU A 159 -47.33 -40.15 0.51
CA LEU A 159 -47.45 -41.45 -0.15
C LEU A 159 -47.26 -42.62 0.82
N GLN A 160 -46.32 -42.51 1.76
CA GLN A 160 -46.12 -43.50 2.82
C GLN A 160 -47.37 -43.66 3.69
N GLU A 161 -48.02 -42.55 4.06
CA GLU A 161 -49.29 -42.57 4.79
C GLU A 161 -50.39 -43.29 4.00
N ARG A 162 -50.51 -43.03 2.69
CA ARG A 162 -51.49 -43.72 1.82
C ARG A 162 -51.24 -45.21 1.71
N VAL A 163 -49.98 -45.62 1.56
CA VAL A 163 -49.59 -47.03 1.50
C VAL A 163 -49.89 -47.71 2.83
N HIS A 164 -49.55 -47.08 3.97
CA HIS A 164 -49.83 -47.63 5.30
C HIS A 164 -51.33 -47.84 5.55
N VAL A 165 -52.17 -46.86 5.18
CA VAL A 165 -53.64 -47.00 5.29
C VAL A 165 -54.15 -48.16 4.44
N SER A 166 -53.62 -48.36 3.23
CA SER A 166 -54.01 -49.50 2.36
C SER A 166 -53.74 -50.84 3.03
N TYR A 167 -52.57 -51.02 3.67
CA TYR A 167 -52.22 -52.25 4.37
C TYR A 167 -53.04 -52.52 5.64
N LEU A 168 -53.66 -51.49 6.24
CA LEU A 168 -54.53 -51.67 7.42
C LEU A 168 -55.98 -52.01 7.07
N CYS A 169 -56.36 -51.85 5.80
CA CYS A 169 -57.70 -52.19 5.31
C CYS A 169 -57.79 -53.58 4.67
N GLU A 170 -56.65 -54.26 4.49
CA GLU A 170 -56.54 -55.67 4.06
C GLU A 170 -56.41 -56.59 5.28
#